data_AF-A0A959B0L1-F1
#
_entry.id   AF-A0A959B0L1-F1
#
_cell.length_a   1.000
_cell.length_b   1.000
_cell.length_c   1.000
_cell.angle_alpha   90.00
_cell.angle_beta   90.00
_cell.angle_gamma   90.00
#
_symmetry.space_group_name_H-M   'P 1'
#
loop_
_entity.id
_entity.type
_entity.pdbx_description
1 polymer ?
#
loop_
_entity_poly.entity_id
_entity_poly.type
_entity_poly.pdbx_seq_one_letter_code
_entity_poly.pdbx_strand_id
1 'polypeptide(L)'
;MERKAPASKRKFGYFSLPLLWGDCFVGHIDAKANRKTGTFCLNKLGWESGKAKREEIEAAFAECLLSFIEFNQCQSLALAPPAVRQLNADTLKFFQNNISIKITPD
;
A
#
# COMPACT_ATOMS: atom_id res chain seq x y z
N MET A 1 -20.97 -37.31 -13.13
CA MET A 1 -19.58 -36.90 -12.79
C MET A 1 -19.61 -35.44 -12.38
N GLU A 2 -19.70 -35.16 -11.08
CA GLU A 2 -19.83 -33.80 -10.55
C GLU A 2 -18.47 -33.10 -10.55
N ARG A 3 -18.35 -32.03 -11.33
CA ARG A 3 -17.16 -31.18 -11.38
C ARG A 3 -17.16 -30.26 -10.15
N LYS A 4 -16.47 -30.66 -9.08
CA LYS A 4 -16.13 -29.72 -8.01
C LYS A 4 -15.15 -28.68 -8.58
N ALA A 5 -15.62 -27.46 -8.80
CA ALA A 5 -14.75 -26.32 -9.09
C ALA A 5 -13.83 -26.11 -7.86
N PRO A 6 -12.50 -26.04 -8.02
CA PRO A 6 -11.62 -25.80 -6.89
C PRO A 6 -11.92 -24.41 -6.31
N ALA A 7 -12.31 -24.39 -5.04
CA ALA A 7 -12.73 -23.22 -4.25
C ALA A 7 -11.57 -22.29 -3.85
N SER A 8 -10.54 -22.14 -4.68
CA SER A 8 -9.42 -21.24 -4.39
C SER A 8 -8.84 -20.62 -5.65
N LYS A 9 -9.71 -19.94 -6.41
CA LYS A 9 -9.28 -18.89 -7.33
C LYS A 9 -9.80 -17.57 -6.78
N ARG A 10 -9.02 -16.92 -5.92
CA ARG A 10 -9.24 -15.51 -5.59
C ARG A 10 -9.12 -14.73 -6.90
N LYS A 11 -10.27 -14.40 -7.48
CA LYS A 11 -10.50 -13.81 -8.80
C LYS A 11 -10.53 -12.27 -8.81
N PHE A 12 -9.95 -11.63 -7.79
CA PHE A 12 -9.76 -10.18 -7.78
C PHE A 12 -8.28 -9.92 -7.60
N GLY A 13 -7.65 -9.53 -8.71
CA GLY A 13 -6.23 -9.34 -8.84
C GLY A 13 -5.68 -8.31 -7.86
N TYR A 14 -4.38 -8.39 -7.66
CA TYR A 14 -3.60 -7.32 -7.06
C TYR A 14 -3.89 -6.04 -7.87
N PHE A 15 -4.62 -5.10 -7.27
CA PHE A 15 -4.80 -3.79 -7.87
C PHE A 15 -3.48 -3.07 -7.71
N SER A 16 -2.76 -2.94 -8.82
CA SER A 16 -1.65 -2.01 -8.92
C SER A 16 -2.24 -0.62 -9.11
N LEU A 17 -2.17 0.22 -8.09
CA LEU A 17 -2.71 1.57 -8.10
C LEU A 17 -1.62 2.53 -8.55
N PRO A 18 -1.85 3.33 -9.61
CA PRO A 18 -0.89 4.33 -10.06
C PRO A 18 -0.80 5.46 -9.04
N LEU A 19 0.42 5.92 -8.77
CA LEU A 19 0.71 7.13 -8.02
C LEU A 19 0.96 8.26 -9.02
N LEU A 20 0.17 9.33 -8.90
CA LEU A 20 0.24 10.50 -9.75
C LEU A 20 0.60 11.73 -8.91
N TRP A 21 1.46 12.59 -9.46
CA TRP A 21 1.79 13.90 -8.91
C TRP A 21 1.53 14.97 -9.97
N GLY A 22 0.39 15.65 -9.86
CA GLY A 22 -0.11 16.47 -10.97
C GLY A 22 -0.38 15.62 -12.21
N ASP A 23 0.30 15.91 -13.32
CA ASP A 23 0.27 15.17 -14.58
C ASP A 23 1.38 14.11 -14.70
N CYS A 24 2.23 13.96 -13.68
CA CYS A 24 3.37 13.06 -13.70
C CYS A 24 3.02 11.70 -13.06
N PHE A 25 3.37 10.61 -13.76
CA PHE A 25 3.39 9.28 -13.16
C PHE A 25 4.65 9.12 -12.30
N VAL A 26 4.47 8.93 -11.00
CA VAL A 26 5.59 8.90 -10.03
C VAL A 26 5.84 7.53 -9.44
N GLY A 27 4.92 6.59 -9.61
CA GLY A 27 5.06 5.25 -9.07
C GLY A 27 3.80 4.42 -9.12
N HIS A 28 3.83 3.27 -8.48
CA HIS A 28 2.67 2.40 -8.32
C HIS A 28 2.74 1.65 -6.99
N ILE A 29 1.58 1.23 -6.48
CA ILE A 29 1.49 0.38 -5.29
C ILE A 29 0.64 -0.84 -5.57
N ASP A 30 1.05 -1.99 -5.01
CA ASP A 30 0.19 -3.17 -4.95
C ASP A 30 -0.43 -3.23 -3.56
N ALA A 31 -1.71 -2.89 -3.46
CA ALA A 31 -2.39 -2.79 -2.18
C ALA A 31 -3.69 -3.60 -2.11
N LYS A 32 -4.14 -3.88 -0.88
CA LYS A 32 -5.40 -4.57 -0.62
C LYS A 32 -6.03 -4.10 0.69
N ALA A 33 -7.26 -3.64 0.61
CA ALA A 33 -8.08 -3.39 1.80
C ALA A 33 -8.80 -4.68 2.24
N ASN A 34 -8.51 -5.15 3.45
CA ASN A 34 -9.26 -6.22 4.11
C ASN A 34 -10.24 -5.62 5.12
N ARG A 35 -11.43 -5.25 4.64
CA ARG A 35 -12.49 -4.64 5.46
C ARG A 35 -12.98 -5.53 6.61
N LYS A 36 -12.87 -6.86 6.48
CA LYS A 36 -13.25 -7.79 7.55
C LYS A 36 -12.35 -7.69 8.77
N THR A 37 -11.06 -7.41 8.56
CA THR A 37 -10.08 -7.25 9.65
C THR A 37 -9.76 -5.79 9.93
N GLY A 38 -10.30 -4.86 9.15
CA GLY A 38 -9.95 -3.44 9.18
C GLY A 38 -8.47 -3.19 8.87
N THR A 39 -7.87 -4.01 8.01
CA THR A 39 -6.42 -3.93 7.70
C THR A 39 -6.20 -3.61 6.24
N PHE A 40 -5.45 -2.55 5.97
CA PHE A 40 -4.97 -2.21 4.65
C PHE A 40 -3.56 -2.78 4.46
N CYS A 41 -3.38 -3.62 3.45
CA CYS A 41 -2.11 -4.27 3.15
C CYS A 41 -1.43 -3.56 1.98
N LEU A 42 -0.22 -3.04 2.20
CA LEU A 42 0.67 -2.53 1.16
C LEU A 42 1.74 -3.59 0.87
N ASN A 43 1.58 -4.30 -0.25
CA ASN A 43 2.43 -5.45 -0.61
C ASN A 43 3.67 -5.02 -1.38
N LYS A 44 3.53 -4.04 -2.28
CA LYS A 44 4.63 -3.46 -3.05
C LYS A 44 4.42 -1.97 -3.21
N LEU A 45 5.53 -1.27 -3.35
CA LEU A 45 5.62 0.13 -3.71
C LEU A 45 6.76 0.23 -4.72
N GLY A 46 6.52 0.89 -5.85
CA GLY A 46 7.51 1.14 -6.87
C GLY A 46 7.52 2.63 -7.20
N TRP A 47 8.71 3.23 -7.25
CA TRP A 47 8.90 4.64 -7.61
C TRP A 47 9.49 4.72 -9.01
N GLU A 48 8.95 5.60 -9.84
CA GLU A 48 9.36 5.79 -11.25
C GLU A 48 10.07 7.13 -11.47
N SER A 49 9.84 8.11 -10.59
CA SER A 49 10.46 9.44 -10.66
C SER A 49 11.89 9.48 -10.08
N GLY A 50 12.76 10.30 -10.68
CA GLY A 50 14.12 10.54 -10.18
C GLY A 50 14.16 11.12 -8.74
N LYS A 51 15.27 10.87 -8.04
CA LYS A 51 15.42 11.14 -6.59
C LYS A 51 15.14 12.59 -6.15
N ALA A 52 15.32 13.58 -7.02
CA ALA A 52 15.29 15.00 -6.67
C ALA A 52 13.96 15.49 -6.04
N LYS A 53 12.84 14.81 -6.27
CA LYS A 53 11.54 15.10 -5.64
C LYS A 53 10.97 13.95 -4.83
N ARG A 54 11.74 12.87 -4.64
CA ARG A 54 11.23 11.64 -4.02
C ARG A 54 10.76 11.89 -2.59
N GLU A 55 11.50 12.66 -1.80
CA GLU A 55 11.15 12.92 -0.40
C GLU A 55 9.83 13.68 -0.25
N GLU A 56 9.64 14.73 -1.06
CA GLU A 56 8.41 15.52 -1.08
C GLU A 56 7.20 14.68 -1.53
N ILE A 57 7.36 13.91 -2.62
CA ILE A 57 6.32 13.01 -3.14
C ILE A 57 6.00 11.93 -2.11
N GLU A 58 7.00 11.38 -1.45
CA GLU A 58 6.82 10.31 -0.46
C GLU A 58 6.10 10.82 0.80
N ALA A 59 6.40 12.03 1.26
CA ALA A 59 5.68 12.65 2.38
C ALA A 59 4.19 12.85 2.06
N ALA A 60 3.88 13.40 0.88
CA ALA A 60 2.51 13.57 0.45
C ALA A 60 1.79 12.23 0.16
N PHE A 61 2.53 11.23 -0.34
CA PHE A 61 2.04 9.86 -0.46
C PHE A 61 1.64 9.29 0.90
N ALA A 62 2.43 9.54 1.95
CA ALA A 62 2.14 9.03 3.28
C ALA A 62 0.80 9.58 3.82
N GLU A 63 0.58 10.89 3.68
CA GLU A 63 -0.69 11.52 4.05
C GLU A 63 -1.86 10.97 3.23
N CYS A 64 -1.71 10.92 1.90
CA CYS A 64 -2.71 10.39 0.99
C CYS A 64 -3.06 8.93 1.30
N LEU A 65 -2.07 8.11 1.63
CA LEU A 65 -2.27 6.71 1.98
C LEU A 65 -3.09 6.58 3.26
N LEU A 66 -2.86 7.40 4.28
CA LEU A 66 -3.68 7.39 5.50
C LEU A 66 -5.15 7.72 5.20
N SER A 67 -5.41 8.78 4.44
CA SER A 67 -6.78 9.12 4.00
C SER A 67 -7.40 7.99 3.18
N PHE A 68 -6.61 7.32 2.32
CA PHE A 68 -7.09 6.19 1.53
C PHE A 68 -7.39 4.95 2.38
N ILE A 69 -6.61 4.70 3.44
CA ILE A 69 -6.86 3.63 4.41
C ILE A 69 -8.19 3.88 5.13
N GLU A 70 -8.41 5.09 5.60
CA GLU A 70 -9.67 5.51 6.25
C GLU A 70 -10.85 5.40 5.30
N PHE A 71 -10.72 5.89 4.05
CA PHE A 71 -11.73 5.76 3.01
C PHE A 71 -12.12 4.29 2.75
N ASN A 72 -11.15 3.38 2.86
CA ASN A 72 -11.37 1.94 2.73
C ASN A 72 -11.88 1.27 4.02
N GLN A 73 -12.26 2.05 5.04
CA GLN A 73 -12.74 1.59 6.35
C GLN A 73 -11.74 0.64 7.03
N CYS A 74 -10.46 0.93 6.86
CA CYS A 74 -9.37 0.23 7.51
C CYS A 74 -8.79 1.14 8.61
N GLN A 75 -8.27 0.52 9.65
CA GLN A 75 -7.77 1.18 10.86
C GLN A 75 -6.35 0.72 11.23
N SER A 76 -5.78 -0.15 10.40
CA SER A 76 -4.42 -0.65 10.53
C SER A 76 -3.76 -0.78 9.16
N LEU A 77 -2.45 -0.59 9.13
CA LEU A 77 -1.60 -0.72 7.95
C LEU A 77 -0.68 -1.93 8.11
N ALA A 78 -0.78 -2.88 7.19
CA ALA A 78 0.16 -3.98 7.07
C ALA A 78 1.15 -3.69 5.95
N LEU A 79 2.45 -3.64 6.28
CA LEU A 79 3.52 -3.37 5.33
C LEU A 79 4.27 -4.68 5.03
N ALA A 80 4.35 -5.04 3.76
CA ALA A 80 5.22 -6.13 3.34
C ALA A 80 6.67 -5.65 3.18
N PRO A 81 7.67 -6.53 3.39
CA PRO A 81 9.09 -6.13 3.32
C PRO A 81 9.50 -5.46 1.99
N PRO A 82 8.97 -5.86 0.80
CA PRO A 82 9.25 -5.13 -0.45
C PRO A 82 8.79 -3.67 -0.42
N ALA A 83 7.65 -3.38 0.20
CA ALA A 83 7.16 -2.01 0.35
C ALA A 83 8.00 -1.22 1.36
N VAL A 84 8.34 -1.83 2.50
CA VAL A 84 9.18 -1.18 3.54
C VAL A 84 10.53 -0.74 2.99
N ARG A 85 11.17 -1.55 2.14
CA ARG A 85 12.47 -1.22 1.51
C ARG A 85 12.42 0.03 0.62
N GLN A 86 11.23 0.45 0.19
CA GLN A 86 11.03 1.59 -0.69
C GLN A 86 10.63 2.87 0.05
N LEU A 87 10.38 2.76 1.35
CA LEU A 87 10.08 3.88 2.23
C LEU A 87 11.35 4.38 2.92
N ASN A 88 11.43 5.69 3.12
CA ASN A 88 12.43 6.31 3.96
C ASN A 88 12.06 6.19 5.46
N ALA A 89 13.02 6.51 6.32
CA ALA A 89 12.85 6.36 7.77
C ALA A 89 11.79 7.30 8.35
N ASP A 90 11.64 8.50 7.80
CA ASP A 90 10.71 9.50 8.31
C ASP A 90 9.26 9.16 7.96
N THR A 91 9.03 8.61 6.78
CA THR A 91 7.73 8.05 6.38
C THR A 91 7.32 6.88 7.28
N LEU A 92 8.26 5.98 7.61
CA LEU A 92 7.97 4.87 8.53
C LEU A 92 7.59 5.39 9.93
N LYS A 93 8.33 6.35 10.47
CA LYS A 93 7.98 7.00 11.76
C LYS A 93 6.63 7.69 11.69
N PHE A 94 6.35 8.39 10.58
CA PHE A 94 5.08 9.06 10.36
C PHE A 94 3.92 8.07 10.45
N PHE A 95 4.00 6.93 9.75
CA PHE A 95 2.97 5.91 9.87
C PHE A 95 2.86 5.36 11.31
N GLN A 96 3.98 5.14 12.01
CA GLN A 96 3.97 4.58 13.37
C GLN A 96 3.25 5.50 14.35
N ASN A 97 3.33 6.81 14.13
CA ASN A 97 2.70 7.81 14.97
C ASN A 97 1.21 8.00 14.67
N ASN A 98 0.75 7.68 13.45
CA ASN A 98 -0.61 8.00 12.99
C ASN A 98 -1.53 6.78 12.84
N ILE A 99 -0.98 5.57 12.68
CA ILE A 99 -1.77 4.36 12.49
C ILE A 99 -1.10 3.11 13.07
N SER A 100 -1.90 2.13 13.48
CA SER A 100 -1.38 0.82 13.88
C SER A 100 -0.71 0.10 12.71
N ILE A 101 0.61 -0.08 12.78
CA ILE A 101 1.40 -0.80 11.76
C ILE A 101 1.63 -2.25 12.15
N LYS A 102 1.61 -3.14 11.16
CA LYS A 102 2.14 -4.51 11.25
C LYS A 102 3.08 -4.78 10.07
N ILE A 103 4.28 -5.26 10.33
CA ILE A 103 5.16 -5.74 9.25
C ILE A 103 4.85 -7.21 9.01
N THR A 104 4.49 -7.59 7.79
CA THR A 104 4.22 -8.99 7.47
C THR A 104 5.55 -9.75 7.31
N PRO A 105 5.62 -11.03 7.70
CA PRO A 105 6.78 -11.86 7.41
C PRO A 105 6.98 -12.01 5.89
N ASP A 106 8.24 -12.19 5.48
CA ASP A 106 8.64 -12.54 4.10
C ASP A 106 8.06 -13.90 3.66
#